data_AF-A0A8T7B1J1-F1
#
_entry.id   AF-A0A8T7B1J1-F1
#
_cell.length_a   1.000
_cell.length_b   1.000
_cell.length_c   1.000
_cell.angle_alpha   90.00
_cell.angle_beta   90.00
_cell.angle_gamma   90.00
#
_symmetry.space_group_name_H-M   'P 1'
#
loop_
_entity.id
_entity.type
_entity.pdbx_description
1 polymer ?
#
loop_
_entity_poly.entity_id
_entity_poly.type
_entity_poly.pdbx_seq_one_letter_code
_entity_poly.pdbx_strand_id
1 'polypeptide(L)'
;MAASSKKVIIDALIGNSLISVTKFFAAAISGSSAMMSEGIHSLVDTGNQILLLYGLKRSKRPADERYPFGHGKEIYFWCFSVAILIFAVGAGISIYEGIERLQHPG
;
A
#
# COMPACT_ATOMS: atom_id res chain seq x y z
N MET A 1 -5.51 -22.32 -1.36
CA MET A 1 -4.92 -21.06 -1.85
C MET A 1 -4.97 -19.89 -0.84
N ALA A 2 -6.09 -19.60 -0.15
CA ALA A 2 -6.23 -18.38 0.67
C ALA A 2 -5.40 -18.32 1.98
N ALA A 3 -4.97 -19.47 2.53
CA ALA A 3 -4.13 -19.49 3.74
C ALA A 3 -2.67 -19.06 3.46
N SER A 4 -2.17 -19.29 2.25
CA SER A 4 -0.82 -18.89 1.81
C SER A 4 -0.72 -17.36 1.67
N SER A 5 -1.73 -16.72 1.06
CA SER A 5 -1.74 -15.27 0.83
C SER A 5 -1.75 -14.47 2.13
N LYS A 6 -2.45 -14.91 3.19
CA LYS A 6 -2.48 -14.18 4.47
C LYS A 6 -1.08 -14.04 5.09
N LYS A 7 -0.34 -15.16 5.12
CA LYS A 7 1.00 -15.20 5.71
C LYS A 7 1.94 -14.28 4.94
N VAL A 8 1.91 -14.36 3.61
CA VAL A 8 2.71 -13.47 2.73
C VAL A 8 2.40 -12.00 2.98
N ILE A 9 1.13 -11.61 3.11
CA ILE A 9 0.77 -10.21 3.38
C ILE A 9 1.26 -9.77 4.76
N ILE A 10 1.22 -10.64 5.77
CA ILE A 10 1.73 -10.33 7.12
C ILE A 10 3.26 -10.21 7.12
N ASP A 11 3.96 -11.13 6.46
CA ASP A 11 5.43 -11.10 6.34
C ASP A 11 5.86 -9.80 5.63
N ALA A 12 5.15 -9.41 4.57
CA ALA A 12 5.37 -8.16 3.86
C ALA A 12 5.05 -6.92 4.71
N LEU A 13 3.97 -6.96 5.52
CA LEU A 13 3.62 -5.91 6.49
C LEU A 13 4.73 -5.66 7.49
N ILE A 14 5.25 -6.72 8.10
CA ILE A 14 6.31 -6.63 9.10
C ILE A 14 7.59 -6.10 8.44
N GLY A 15 7.97 -6.66 7.29
CA GLY A 15 9.16 -6.24 6.54
C GLY A 15 9.12 -4.76 6.17
N ASN A 16 8.02 -4.30 5.55
CA ASN A 16 7.88 -2.92 5.11
C ASN A 16 7.75 -1.94 6.28
N SER A 17 7.12 -2.35 7.38
CA SER A 17 7.07 -1.53 8.60
C SER A 17 8.46 -1.31 9.19
N LEU A 18 9.28 -2.37 9.28
CA LEU A 18 10.66 -2.29 9.77
C LEU A 18 11.51 -1.38 8.87
N ILE A 19 11.44 -1.60 7.55
CA ILE A 19 12.15 -0.77 6.57
C ILE A 19 11.71 0.69 6.68
N SER A 20 10.40 0.94 6.76
CA SER A 20 9.83 2.29 6.90
C SER A 20 10.40 2.99 8.14
N VAL A 21 10.38 2.32 9.30
CA VAL A 21 10.95 2.89 10.55
C VAL A 21 12.43 3.21 10.37
N THR A 22 13.23 2.28 9.85
CA THR A 22 14.66 2.50 9.62
C THR A 22 14.91 3.67 8.67
N LYS A 23 14.14 3.80 7.59
CA LYS A 23 14.27 4.91 6.63
C LYS A 23 13.91 6.26 7.24
N PHE A 24 12.83 6.34 8.03
CA PHE A 24 12.49 7.57 8.75
C PHE A 24 13.55 7.97 9.77
N PHE A 25 14.10 7.02 10.51
CA PHE A 25 15.23 7.29 11.41
C PHE A 25 16.46 7.76 10.64
N ALA A 26 16.81 7.12 9.53
CA ALA A 26 17.92 7.53 8.67
C ALA A 26 17.68 8.91 8.05
N ALA A 27 16.45 9.25 7.65
CA ALA A 27 16.07 10.56 7.15
C ALA A 27 16.22 11.65 8.22
N ALA A 28 15.79 11.37 9.46
CA ALA A 28 15.90 12.30 10.57
C ALA A 28 17.37 12.61 10.94
N ILE A 29 18.25 11.61 10.87
CA ILE A 29 19.68 11.79 11.15
C ILE A 29 20.40 12.46 9.97
N SER A 30 20.10 12.06 8.74
CA SER A 30 20.78 12.56 7.53
C SER A 30 20.28 13.93 7.06
N GLY A 31 19.07 14.34 7.45
CA GLY A 31 18.41 15.52 6.91
C GLY A 31 18.07 15.40 5.41
N SER A 32 18.15 14.21 4.83
CA SER A 32 17.99 14.00 3.38
C SER A 32 16.52 13.94 2.96
N SER A 33 16.12 14.88 2.11
CA SER A 33 14.80 14.88 1.47
C SER A 33 14.56 13.63 0.62
N ALA A 34 15.60 13.08 0.00
CA ALA A 34 15.51 11.84 -0.77
C ALA A 34 15.20 10.63 0.14
N MET A 35 15.88 10.53 1.29
CA MET A 35 15.63 9.47 2.27
C MET A 35 14.23 9.59 2.91
N MET A 36 13.76 10.82 3.13
CA MET A 36 12.40 11.08 3.59
C MET A 36 11.34 10.60 2.57
N SER A 37 11.55 10.89 1.28
CA SER A 37 10.69 10.40 0.20
C SER A 37 10.65 8.87 0.15
N GLU A 38 11.80 8.20 0.31
CA GLU A 38 11.84 6.75 0.41
C GLU A 38 11.14 6.18 1.66
N GLY A 39 11.20 6.88 2.79
CA GLY A 39 10.46 6.52 4.01
C GLY A 39 8.95 6.59 3.80
N ILE A 40 8.47 7.67 3.17
CA ILE A 40 7.06 7.84 2.80
C ILE A 40 6.60 6.73 1.84
N HIS A 41 7.44 6.34 0.88
CA HIS A 41 7.13 5.23 -0.03
C HIS A 41 6.90 3.92 0.74
N SER A 42 7.81 3.55 1.64
CA SER A 42 7.66 2.34 2.47
C SER A 42 6.45 2.40 3.41
N LEU A 43 6.05 3.60 3.85
CA LEU A 43 4.83 3.80 4.62
C LEU A 43 3.57 3.55 3.78
N VAL A 44 3.53 4.05 2.54
CA VAL A 44 2.42 3.82 1.60
C VAL A 44 2.27 2.32 1.32
N ASP A 45 3.37 1.60 1.12
CA ASP A 45 3.33 0.14 0.92
C ASP A 45 2.79 -0.61 2.14
N THR A 46 3.17 -0.18 3.34
CA THR A 46 2.62 -0.72 4.60
C THR A 46 1.11 -0.50 4.66
N GLY A 47 0.64 0.70 4.27
CA GLY A 47 -0.78 1.02 4.17
C GLY A 47 -1.53 0.11 3.20
N ASN A 48 -0.94 -0.19 2.03
CA ASN A 48 -1.52 -1.11 1.05
C ASN A 48 -1.69 -2.52 1.62
N GLN A 49 -0.71 -3.02 2.38
CA GLN A 49 -0.79 -4.32 3.02
C GLN A 49 -1.89 -4.37 4.09
N ILE A 50 -2.07 -3.30 4.87
CA ILE A 50 -3.18 -3.18 5.83
C ILE A 50 -4.53 -3.25 5.11
N LEU A 51 -4.68 -2.55 3.99
CA LEU A 51 -5.89 -2.59 3.16
C LEU A 51 -6.19 -4.01 2.62
N LEU A 52 -5.17 -4.72 2.14
CA LEU A 52 -5.30 -6.10 1.71
C LEU A 52 -5.69 -7.04 2.86
N LEU A 53 -5.11 -6.86 4.06
CA LEU A 53 -5.51 -7.62 5.25
C LEU A 53 -6.95 -7.33 5.65
N TYR A 54 -7.39 -6.08 5.55
CA TYR A 54 -8.76 -5.69 5.79
C TYR A 54 -9.70 -6.39 4.79
N GLY A 55 -9.35 -6.38 3.50
CA GLY A 55 -10.11 -7.03 2.46
C GLY A 55 -10.22 -8.53 2.64
N LEU A 56 -9.12 -9.18 3.05
CA LEU A 56 -9.10 -10.60 3.39
C LEU A 56 -9.94 -10.91 4.64
N LYS A 57 -9.97 -10.01 5.63
CA LYS A 57 -10.84 -10.16 6.80
C LYS A 57 -12.32 -10.03 6.41
N ARG A 58 -12.62 -9.09 5.51
CA ARG A 58 -13.98 -8.86 5.02
C ARG A 58 -14.47 -10.05 4.18
N SER A 59 -13.62 -10.58 3.30
CA SER A 59 -13.97 -11.69 2.41
C SER A 59 -14.22 -13.02 3.13
N LYS A 60 -13.78 -13.15 4.39
CA LYS A 60 -14.02 -14.31 5.26
C LYS A 60 -15.33 -14.22 6.04
N ARG A 61 -16.11 -13.15 5.87
CA ARG A 61 -17.42 -13.04 6.51
C ARG A 61 -18.37 -14.13 5.99
N PRO A 62 -19.15 -14.77 6.89
CA PRO A 62 -20.14 -15.77 6.51
C PRO A 62 -21.26 -15.14 5.67
N ALA A 63 -22.00 -15.98 4.95
CA ALA A 63 -23.15 -15.52 4.17
C ALA A 63 -24.20 -14.83 5.04
N ASP A 64 -24.81 -13.79 4.50
CA ASP A 64 -25.92 -13.06 5.10
C ASP A 64 -27.10 -12.97 4.09
N GLU A 65 -28.23 -12.39 4.52
CA GLU A 65 -29.42 -12.27 3.67
C GLU A 65 -29.17 -11.46 2.38
N ARG A 66 -28.18 -10.55 2.38
CA ARG A 66 -27.81 -9.74 1.20
C ARG A 66 -26.81 -10.47 0.30
N TYR A 67 -25.98 -11.34 0.87
CA TYR A 67 -24.95 -12.12 0.21
C TYR A 67 -25.12 -13.62 0.53
N PRO A 68 -26.12 -14.28 -0.09
CA PRO A 68 -26.41 -15.71 0.16
C PRO A 68 -25.26 -16.65 -0.24
N PHE A 69 -24.35 -16.19 -1.11
CA PHE A 69 -23.14 -16.93 -1.51
C PHE A 69 -21.89 -16.57 -0.67
N GLY A 70 -22.04 -15.74 0.35
CA GLY A 70 -20.92 -15.26 1.18
C GLY A 70 -20.14 -14.10 0.58
N HIS A 71 -19.16 -13.61 1.36
CA HIS A 71 -18.41 -12.40 1.05
C HIS A 71 -17.09 -12.65 0.31
N GLY A 72 -16.83 -13.88 -0.15
CA GLY A 72 -15.54 -14.27 -0.74
C GLY A 72 -15.04 -13.36 -1.87
N LYS A 73 -15.96 -12.75 -2.65
CA LYS A 73 -15.64 -11.86 -3.77
C LYS A 73 -15.14 -10.47 -3.34
N GLU A 74 -15.36 -10.06 -2.10
CA GLU A 74 -14.94 -8.74 -1.63
C GLU A 74 -13.42 -8.56 -1.68
N ILE A 75 -12.64 -9.65 -1.62
CA ILE A 75 -11.19 -9.57 -1.77
C ILE A 75 -10.78 -8.92 -3.10
N TYR A 76 -11.51 -9.18 -4.19
CA TYR A 76 -11.24 -8.58 -5.50
C TYR A 76 -11.52 -7.08 -5.50
N PHE A 77 -12.58 -6.65 -4.80
CA PHE A 77 -12.88 -5.24 -4.62
C PHE A 77 -11.75 -4.53 -3.86
N TRP A 78 -11.26 -5.12 -2.77
CA TRP A 78 -10.15 -4.53 -2.01
C TRP A 78 -8.82 -4.53 -2.77
N CYS A 79 -8.51 -5.60 -3.52
CA CYS A 79 -7.34 -5.62 -4.41
C CYS A 79 -7.44 -4.54 -5.50
N PHE A 80 -8.62 -4.35 -6.08
CA PHE A 80 -8.86 -3.31 -7.08
C PHE A 80 -8.70 -1.90 -6.50
N SER A 81 -9.23 -1.65 -5.29
CA SER A 81 -9.03 -0.39 -4.57
C SER A 81 -7.55 -0.10 -4.32
N VAL A 82 -6.77 -1.10 -3.92
CA VAL A 82 -5.31 -0.96 -3.74
C VAL A 82 -4.63 -0.63 -5.07
N ALA A 83 -5.02 -1.29 -6.17
CA ALA A 83 -4.48 -0.99 -7.50
C ALA A 83 -4.76 0.46 -7.92
N ILE A 84 -5.98 0.96 -7.67
CA ILE A 84 -6.32 2.37 -7.92
C ILE A 84 -5.48 3.31 -7.07
N LEU A 85 -5.29 3.01 -5.77
CA LEU A 85 -4.49 3.86 -4.88
C LEU A 85 -3.04 3.96 -5.32
N ILE A 86 -2.40 2.83 -5.63
CA ILE A 86 -1.03 2.80 -6.14
C ILE A 86 -0.93 3.57 -7.46
N PHE A 87 -1.88 3.34 -8.37
CA PHE A 87 -1.92 4.04 -9.65
C PHE A 87 -2.09 5.54 -9.48
N ALA A 88 -3.03 5.98 -8.64
CA ALA A 88 -3.31 7.40 -8.41
C ALA A 88 -2.12 8.13 -7.77
N VAL A 89 -1.47 7.51 -6.78
CA VAL A 89 -0.27 8.06 -6.15
C VAL A 89 0.88 8.11 -7.17
N GLY A 90 1.14 7.02 -7.89
CA GLY A 90 2.20 6.96 -8.88
C GLY A 90 1.99 7.94 -10.04
N ALA A 91 0.77 8.04 -10.56
CA ALA A 91 0.42 8.99 -11.61
C ALA A 91 0.50 10.44 -11.10
N GLY A 92 0.02 10.72 -9.88
CA GLY A 92 0.10 12.04 -9.27
C GLY A 92 1.54 12.53 -9.12
N ILE A 93 2.42 11.69 -8.58
CA ILE A 93 3.86 11.99 -8.45
C ILE A 93 4.50 12.16 -9.84
N SER A 94 4.23 11.26 -10.78
CA SER A 94 4.81 11.32 -12.13
C SER A 94 4.41 12.58 -12.89
N ILE A 95 3.15 12.99 -12.78
CA ILE A 95 2.65 14.22 -13.38
C ILE A 95 3.28 15.43 -12.70
N TYR A 96 3.34 15.43 -11.36
CA TYR A 96 3.96 16.51 -10.59
C TYR A 96 5.42 16.71 -10.98
N GLU A 97 6.25 15.66 -10.89
CA GLU A 97 7.66 15.71 -11.29
C GLU A 97 7.83 16.03 -12.78
N GLY A 98 6.92 15.54 -13.62
CA GLY A 98 6.90 15.83 -15.06
C GLY A 98 6.69 17.32 -15.34
N ILE A 99 5.70 17.94 -14.68
CA ILE A 99 5.42 19.38 -14.81
C ILE A 99 6.59 20.19 -14.22
N GLU A 100 7.09 19.81 -13.05
CA GLU A 100 8.21 20.49 -12.38
C GLU A 100 9.46 20.50 -13.26
N ARG A 101 9.83 19.37 -13.89
CA ARG A 101 10.97 19.28 -14.82
C ARG A 101 10.78 20.10 -16.09
N LEU A 102 9.55 20.22 -16.58
CA LEU A 102 9.26 21.07 -17.75
C LEU A 102 9.38 22.56 -17.41
N GLN A 103 9.06 22.95 -16.17
CA GLN A 103 9.15 24.34 -15.70
C GLN A 103 10.57 24.73 -15.24
N HIS A 104 11.34 23.78 -14.70
CA HIS A 104 12.71 23.97 -14.24
C HIS A 104 13.62 22.87 -14.79
N PRO A 105 14.17 23.03 -16.02
CA PRO A 105 14.96 22.00 -16.70
C PRO A 105 16.43 21.90 -16.20
N GLY A 106 16.73 22.37 -14.99
CA GLY A 106 18.08 22.45 -14.41
C GLY A 106 18.42 21.28 -13.49
#